data_AF-U1QPQ4-F1
#
_entry.id   AF-U1QPQ4-F1
#
_cell.length_a   1.000
_cell.length_b   1.000
_cell.length_c   1.000
_cell.angle_alpha   90.00
_cell.angle_beta   90.00
_cell.angle_gamma   90.00
#
_symmetry.space_group_name_H-M   'P 1'
#
loop_
_entity.id
_entity.type
_entity.pdbx_description
1 polymer ?
#
loop_
_entity_poly.entity_id
_entity_poly.type
_entity_poly.pdbx_seq_one_letter_code
_entity_poly.pdbx_strand_id
1 'polypeptide(L)'
;MNDVLPSLISLGGWIGAAELLVAYFLVSKGTIAGDSLKYQALNITGSVLLTINCASSGAWPSVIANAFYLLVGINILFTVKRAYIAQLSRRQKEELRARMHLHRRSSPAVSTGFVEQA
;
A
#
# COMPACT_ATOMS: atom_id res chain seq x y z
N MET A 1 -17.44 -36.92 11.80
CA MET A 1 -16.58 -35.88 12.41
C MET A 1 -15.69 -35.17 11.37
N ASN A 2 -16.02 -35.17 10.06
CA ASN A 2 -15.12 -34.69 9.00
C ASN A 2 -15.70 -33.55 8.13
N ASP A 3 -16.65 -32.76 8.65
CA ASP A 3 -17.29 -31.66 7.90
C ASP A 3 -16.82 -30.27 8.36
N VAL A 4 -15.88 -30.23 9.30
CA VAL A 4 -15.36 -28.98 9.88
C VAL A 4 -14.58 -28.17 8.85
N LEU A 5 -13.74 -28.83 8.04
CA LEU A 5 -12.95 -28.17 7.00
C LEU A 5 -13.83 -27.49 5.93
N PRO A 6 -14.81 -28.17 5.29
CA PRO A 6 -15.73 -27.52 4.36
C PRO A 6 -16.51 -26.36 4.99
N SER A 7 -16.93 -26.49 6.25
CA SER A 7 -17.66 -25.44 6.98
C SER A 7 -16.80 -24.20 7.24
N LEU A 8 -15.53 -24.38 7.63
CA LEU A 8 -14.57 -23.28 7.80
C LEU A 8 -14.27 -22.57 6.49
N ILE A 9 -14.12 -23.33 5.40
CA ILE A 9 -13.91 -22.76 4.05
C ILE A 9 -15.16 -22.00 3.58
N SER A 10 -16.36 -22.51 3.86
CA SER A 10 -17.64 -21.85 3.59
C SER A 10 -17.75 -20.52 4.34
N LEU A 11 -17.49 -20.54 5.65
CA LEU A 11 -17.50 -19.35 6.49
C LEU A 11 -16.48 -18.31 6.00
N GLY A 12 -15.26 -18.74 5.67
CA GLY A 12 -14.24 -17.88 5.08
C GLY A 12 -14.71 -17.24 3.77
N GLY A 13 -15.38 -17.99 2.90
CA GLY A 13 -15.96 -17.47 1.66
C GLY A 13 -17.02 -16.39 1.88
N TRP A 14 -17.94 -16.59 2.83
CA TRP A 14 -18.95 -15.59 3.20
C TRP A 14 -18.33 -14.33 3.80
N ILE A 15 -17.28 -14.48 4.62
CA ILE A 15 -16.51 -13.35 5.14
C ILE A 15 -15.85 -12.59 3.98
N GLY A 16 -15.21 -13.30 3.04
CA GLY A 16 -14.58 -12.68 1.86
C GLY A 16 -15.59 -11.94 0.97
N ALA A 17 -16.79 -12.48 0.79
CA ALA A 17 -17.87 -11.82 0.06
C ALA A 17 -18.34 -10.54 0.77
N ALA A 18 -18.54 -10.59 2.08
CA ALA A 18 -18.88 -9.42 2.87
C ALA A 18 -17.79 -8.34 2.78
N GLU A 19 -16.52 -8.75 2.82
CA GLU A 19 -15.37 -7.85 2.72
C GLU A 19 -15.30 -7.14 1.35
N LEU A 20 -15.49 -7.87 0.25
CA LEU A 20 -15.56 -7.27 -1.09
C LEU A 20 -16.76 -6.33 -1.25
N LEU A 21 -17.92 -6.68 -0.68
CA LEU A 21 -19.10 -5.81 -0.70
C LEU A 21 -18.86 -4.51 0.08
N VAL A 22 -18.22 -4.60 1.25
CA VAL A 22 -17.83 -3.42 2.04
C VAL A 22 -16.81 -2.57 1.26
N ALA A 23 -15.80 -3.20 0.66
CA ALA A 23 -14.81 -2.50 -0.16
C ALA A 23 -15.48 -1.74 -1.32
N TYR A 24 -16.38 -2.41 -2.04
CA TYR A 24 -17.15 -1.81 -3.13
C TYR A 24 -18.05 -0.67 -2.63
N PHE A 25 -18.75 -0.86 -1.51
CA PHE A 25 -19.61 0.17 -0.92
C PHE A 25 -18.83 1.43 -0.54
N LEU A 26 -17.66 1.27 0.08
CA LEU A 26 -16.81 2.41 0.48
C LEU A 26 -16.27 3.18 -0.72
N VAL A 27 -15.87 2.49 -1.80
CA VAL A 27 -15.46 3.12 -3.05
C VAL A 27 -16.64 3.78 -3.75
N SER A 28 -17.80 3.13 -3.80
CA SER A 28 -19.00 3.65 -4.45
C SER A 28 -19.55 4.89 -3.74
N LYS A 29 -19.42 5.01 -2.41
CA LYS A 29 -19.72 6.25 -1.67
C LYS A 29 -18.67 7.35 -1.88
N GLY A 30 -17.59 7.08 -2.60
CA GLY A 30 -16.45 7.99 -2.73
C GLY A 30 -15.72 8.25 -1.41
N THR A 31 -15.93 7.41 -0.39
CA THR A 31 -15.33 7.58 0.94
C THR A 31 -13.85 7.18 0.93
N ILE A 32 -13.51 6.19 0.10
CA ILE A 32 -12.13 5.78 -0.17
C ILE A 32 -11.90 5.73 -1.68
N ALA A 33 -10.72 6.14 -2.12
CA ALA A 33 -10.34 6.03 -3.52
C ALA A 33 -10.00 4.58 -3.90
N GLY A 34 -10.24 4.18 -5.14
CA GLY A 34 -9.92 2.85 -5.65
C GLY A 34 -8.42 2.54 -5.69
N ASP A 35 -7.56 3.55 -5.63
CA ASP A 35 -6.11 3.41 -5.47
C ASP A 35 -5.66 3.45 -3.99
N SER A 36 -6.59 3.58 -3.05
CA SER A 36 -6.24 3.65 -1.63
C SER A 36 -5.74 2.32 -1.09
N LEU A 37 -4.74 2.40 -0.20
CA LEU A 37 -4.15 1.24 0.46
C LEU A 37 -5.21 0.42 1.23
N LYS A 38 -6.19 1.10 1.84
CA LYS A 38 -7.28 0.47 2.60
C LYS A 38 -8.22 -0.33 1.69
N TYR A 39 -8.63 0.25 0.56
CA TYR A 39 -9.44 -0.46 -0.42
C TYR A 39 -8.71 -1.68 -0.96
N GLN A 40 -7.44 -1.53 -1.33
CA GLN A 40 -6.67 -2.64 -1.88
C GLN A 40 -6.40 -3.75 -0.89
N ALA A 41 -6.21 -3.43 0.39
CA ALA A 41 -6.13 -4.43 1.45
C ALA A 41 -7.41 -5.29 1.49
N LEU A 42 -8.59 -4.65 1.61
CA LEU A 42 -9.89 -5.33 1.64
C LEU A 42 -10.17 -6.14 0.36
N ASN A 43 -9.81 -5.57 -0.80
CA ASN A 43 -10.02 -6.23 -2.08
C ASN A 43 -9.14 -7.49 -2.22
N ILE A 44 -7.88 -7.43 -1.78
CA ILE A 44 -6.95 -8.57 -1.79
C ILE A 44 -7.42 -9.67 -0.84
N THR A 45 -7.72 -9.33 0.41
CA THR A 45 -8.15 -10.30 1.44
C THR A 45 -9.47 -10.96 1.06
N GLY A 46 -10.47 -10.18 0.65
CA GLY A 46 -11.76 -10.68 0.21
C GLY A 46 -11.65 -11.59 -1.02
N SER A 47 -10.81 -11.20 -2.00
CA SER A 47 -10.55 -12.01 -3.19
C SER A 47 -9.87 -13.34 -2.86
N VAL A 48 -8.90 -13.37 -1.94
CA VAL A 48 -8.23 -14.62 -1.52
C VAL A 48 -9.22 -15.58 -0.86
N LEU A 49 -10.01 -15.08 0.09
CA LEU A 49 -11.01 -15.88 0.80
C LEU A 49 -12.06 -16.49 -0.15
N LEU A 50 -12.57 -15.68 -1.08
CA LEU A 50 -13.52 -16.14 -2.09
C LEU A 50 -12.90 -17.13 -3.08
N THR A 51 -11.65 -16.91 -3.47
CA THR A 51 -10.92 -17.83 -4.36
C THR A 51 -10.82 -19.21 -3.73
N ILE A 52 -10.40 -19.30 -2.46
CA ILE A 52 -10.29 -20.58 -1.72
C ILE A 52 -11.66 -21.25 -1.60
N ASN A 53 -12.68 -20.48 -1.24
CA ASN A 53 -14.04 -20.98 -1.11
C ASN A 53 -14.60 -21.51 -2.43
N CYS A 54 -14.52 -20.73 -3.49
CA CYS A 54 -15.05 -21.09 -4.80
C CYS A 54 -14.28 -22.26 -5.42
N ALA A 55 -12.97 -22.35 -5.19
CA ALA A 55 -12.17 -23.50 -5.61
C ALA A 55 -12.63 -24.79 -4.91
N SER A 56 -12.94 -24.71 -3.61
CA SER A 56 -13.47 -25.88 -2.86
C SER A 56 -14.84 -26.34 -3.34
N SER A 57 -15.68 -25.40 -3.80
CA SER A 57 -17.03 -25.67 -4.31
C SER A 57 -17.08 -25.99 -5.81
N GLY A 58 -15.93 -25.97 -6.51
CA GLY A 58 -15.86 -26.20 -7.96
C GLY A 58 -16.35 -25.03 -8.83
N ALA A 59 -16.57 -23.85 -8.26
CA ALA A 59 -17.06 -22.66 -8.94
C ALA A 59 -15.93 -21.92 -9.70
N TRP A 60 -15.37 -22.57 -10.73
CA TRP A 60 -14.23 -22.07 -11.52
C TRP A 60 -14.39 -20.65 -12.11
N PRO A 61 -15.56 -20.21 -12.61
CA PRO A 61 -15.72 -18.84 -13.08
C PRO A 61 -15.47 -17.80 -11.99
N SER A 62 -15.95 -18.08 -10.77
CA SER A 62 -15.74 -17.19 -9.62
C SER A 62 -14.27 -17.19 -9.16
N VAL A 63 -13.60 -18.34 -9.20
CA VAL A 63 -12.16 -18.44 -8.92
C VAL A 63 -11.36 -17.51 -9.84
N ILE A 64 -11.66 -17.53 -11.15
CA ILE A 64 -10.97 -16.69 -12.14
C ILE A 64 -11.24 -15.21 -11.88
N ALA A 65 -12.50 -14.83 -11.61
CA ALA A 65 -12.86 -13.45 -11.32
C ALA A 65 -12.14 -12.91 -10.06
N ASN A 66 -12.13 -13.68 -8.97
CA ASN A 66 -11.46 -13.29 -7.73
C ASN A 66 -9.93 -13.26 -7.88
N ALA A 67 -9.35 -14.18 -8.65
CA ALA A 67 -7.94 -14.12 -9.00
C ALA A 67 -7.58 -12.85 -9.78
N PHE A 68 -8.45 -12.39 -10.69
CA PHE A 68 -8.26 -11.14 -11.40
C PHE A 68 -8.29 -9.93 -10.45
N TYR A 69 -9.28 -9.87 -9.55
CA TYR A 69 -9.35 -8.80 -8.53
C TYR A 69 -8.12 -8.78 -7.64
N LEU A 70 -7.62 -9.95 -7.24
CA LEU A 70 -6.38 -10.10 -6.48
C LEU A 70 -5.17 -9.54 -7.25
N LEU A 71 -5.00 -9.89 -8.53
CA LEU A 71 -3.89 -9.41 -9.35
C LEU A 71 -3.92 -7.89 -9.53
N VAL A 72 -5.10 -7.33 -9.82
CA VAL A 72 -5.28 -5.88 -9.94
C VAL A 72 -4.92 -5.19 -8.62
N GLY A 73 -5.40 -5.72 -7.49
CA GLY A 73 -5.13 -5.10 -6.20
C GLY A 73 -3.66 -5.14 -5.80
N ILE A 74 -2.97 -6.24 -6.08
CA ILE A 74 -1.52 -6.35 -5.88
C ILE A 74 -0.77 -5.32 -6.73
N ASN A 75 -1.14 -5.15 -8.00
CA ASN A 75 -0.49 -4.20 -8.90
C ASN A 75 -0.61 -2.75 -8.40
N ILE A 76 -1.81 -2.37 -7.97
CA ILE A 76 -2.10 -1.05 -7.42
C ILE A 76 -1.33 -0.85 -6.10
N LEU A 77 -1.34 -1.85 -5.21
CA LEU A 77 -0.60 -1.79 -3.95
C LEU A 77 0.90 -1.57 -4.16
N PHE A 78 1.51 -2.27 -5.12
CA PHE A 78 2.91 -2.05 -5.49
C PHE A 78 3.17 -0.66 -6.04
N THR A 79 2.26 -0.13 -6.86
CA THR A 79 2.36 1.21 -7.44
C THR A 79 2.31 2.29 -6.35
N VAL A 80 1.37 2.18 -5.42
CA VAL A 80 1.21 3.12 -4.29
C VAL A 80 2.41 3.04 -3.34
N LYS A 81 2.90 1.84 -3.02
CA LYS A 81 4.09 1.66 -2.18
C LYS A 81 5.33 2.30 -2.81
N ARG A 82 5.52 2.14 -4.13
CA ARG A 82 6.61 2.77 -4.88
C ARG A 82 6.51 4.30 -4.85
N ALA A 83 5.32 4.84 -5.06
CA ALA A 83 5.09 6.29 -4.99
C ALA A 83 5.39 6.84 -3.59
N TYR A 84 4.93 6.14 -2.55
CA TYR A 84 5.18 6.52 -1.15
C TYR A 84 6.67 6.52 -0.80
N ILE A 85 7.41 5.47 -1.16
CA ILE A 85 8.86 5.39 -0.95
C ILE A 85 9.59 6.50 -1.72
N ALA A 86 9.17 6.76 -2.97
CA ALA A 86 9.76 7.82 -3.78
C ALA A 86 9.56 9.20 -3.14
N GLN A 87 8.39 9.48 -2.59
CA GLN A 87 8.09 10.74 -1.90
C GLN A 87 8.94 10.92 -0.62
N LEU A 88 9.06 9.88 0.21
CA LEU A 88 9.92 9.91 1.40
C LEU A 88 11.38 10.18 1.03
N SER A 89 11.90 9.53 -0.02
CA SER A 89 13.27 9.75 -0.48
C SER A 89 13.53 11.17 -0.97
N ARG A 90 12.52 11.82 -1.58
CA ARG A 90 12.61 13.21 -2.03
C ARG A 90 12.66 14.17 -0.84
N ARG A 91 11.79 14.00 0.15
CA ARG A 91 11.79 14.81 1.38
C ARG A 91 13.12 14.73 2.14
N GLN A 92 13.64 13.51 2.32
CA GLN A 92 14.95 13.33 2.97
C GLN A 92 16.09 14.02 2.21
N LYS A 93 16.08 13.97 0.87
CA LYS A 93 17.08 14.66 0.04
C LYS A 93 16.96 16.19 0.16
N GLU A 94 15.75 16.73 0.22
CA GLU A 94 15.51 18.16 0.41
C GLU A 94 15.98 18.64 1.78
N GLU A 95 15.66 17.90 2.85
CA GLU A 95 16.14 18.19 4.20
C GLU A 95 17.67 18.14 4.30
N LEU A 96 18.30 17.11 3.73
CA LEU A 96 19.75 16.99 3.71
C LEU A 96 20.40 18.15 2.94
N ARG A 97 19.86 18.53 1.78
CA ARG A 97 20.33 19.69 1.00
C ARG A 97 20.20 20.98 1.80
N ALA A 98 19.06 21.20 2.46
CA ALA A 98 18.84 22.38 3.30
C ALA A 98 19.88 22.48 4.43
N ARG A 99 20.17 21.35 5.10
CA ARG A 99 21.23 21.27 6.14
C ARG A 99 22.62 21.57 5.58
N MET A 100 22.96 21.06 4.39
CA MET A 100 24.24 21.35 3.74
C MET A 100 24.38 22.84 3.35
N HIS A 101 23.31 23.47 2.87
CA HIS A 101 23.30 24.89 2.55
C HIS A 101 23.47 25.77 3.79
N LEU A 102 22.85 25.40 4.91
CA LEU A 102 23.07 26.07 6.20
C LEU A 102 24.54 25.97 6.64
N HIS A 103 25.13 24.77 6.60
CA HIS A 103 26.51 24.56 7.02
C HIS A 103 27.53 25.35 6.17
N ARG A 104 27.29 25.45 4.85
CA ARG A 104 28.15 26.21 3.93
C ARG A 104 28.10 27.73 4.15
N ARG A 105 27.01 28.28 4.68
CA ARG A 105 26.91 29.71 5.04
C ARG A 105 27.58 30.05 6.36
N SER A 106 27.78 29.05 7.23
CA SER A 106 28.36 29.21 8.56
C SER A 106 29.89 29.19 8.60
N SER A 107 30.58 28.88 7.49
CA SER A 107 32.04 29.04 7.43
C SER A 107 32.38 30.53 7.51
N PRO A 108 32.98 31.01 8.61
CA PRO A 108 33.45 32.39 8.67
C PRO A 108 34.54 32.53 7.63
N ALA A 109 34.44 33.54 6.76
CA ALA A 109 35.60 33.99 6.00
C ALA A 109 36.67 34.31 7.04
N VAL A 110 37.73 33.49 7.10
CA VAL A 110 38.92 33.78 7.89
C VAL A 110 39.43 35.13 7.37
N SER A 111 39.15 36.18 8.13
CA SER A 111 39.70 37.51 7.91
C SER A 111 41.20 37.40 8.20
N THR A 112 41.97 37.04 7.17
CA THR A 112 43.42 37.26 7.14
C THR A 112 43.66 38.76 7.06
N GLY A 113 43.64 39.41 8.21
CA GLY A 113 43.94 40.83 8.35
C GLY A 113 44.58 41.07 9.70
N PHE A 114 45.75 41.71 9.66
CA PHE A 114 46.51 42.28 10.77
C PHE A 114 47.44 41.36 11.58
N VAL A 115 48.56 40.99 10.94
CA VAL A 115 49.86 40.93 11.63
C VAL A 115 50.81 41.84 10.87
N GLU A 116 50.80 43.12 11.20
CA GLU A 116 51.90 44.04 10.86
C GLU A 116 52.06 45.02 12.03
N GLN A 117 52.75 44.53 13.06
CA GLN A 117 53.45 45.34 14.06
C GLN A 117 54.94 45.07 13.87
N ALA A 118 55.66 46.04 13.32
CA ALA A 118 57.10 46.23 13.50
C ALA A 118 57.42 47.71 13.19
#